data_AF-A0A8H7L9P4-F1
#
_entry.id   AF-A0A8H7L9P4-F1
#
_cell.length_a   1.000
_cell.length_b   1.000
_cell.length_c   1.000
_cell.angle_alpha   90.00
_cell.angle_beta   90.00
_cell.angle_gamma   90.00
#
_symmetry.space_group_name_H-M   'P 1'
#
loop_
_entity.id
_entity.type
_entity.pdbx_description
1 polymer ?
#
loop_
_entity_poly.entity_id
_entity_poly.type
_entity_poly.pdbx_seq_one_letter_code
_entity_poly.pdbx_strand_id
1 'polypeptide(L)'
;MLTAHYDVVPVQPETLNQWTFPPFDGAYDGRYVYGRGVSDCKDLLVGLLETVELLLSEDRFAPQRTIVLAFGYDEEAAGRGPKRSQSIYFTVTGRRRFTNS
;
A
#
# COMPACT_ATOMS: atom_id res chain seq x y z
N MET A 1 -12.27 -7.73 -3.69
CA MET A 1 -11.13 -6.95 -4.21
C MET A 1 -10.71 -6.00 -3.11
N LEU A 2 -9.40 -5.86 -2.89
CA LEU A 2 -8.80 -4.96 -1.91
C LEU A 2 -7.86 -4.03 -2.66
N THR A 3 -7.91 -2.73 -2.35
CA THR A 3 -7.19 -1.70 -3.11
C THR A 3 -6.40 -0.80 -2.17
N ALA A 4 -5.25 -0.36 -2.64
CA ALA A 4 -4.45 0.71 -2.05
C ALA A 4 -3.74 1.46 -3.18
N HIS A 5 -3.05 2.55 -2.86
CA HIS A 5 -2.17 3.24 -3.78
C HIS A 5 -0.79 3.42 -3.14
N TYR A 6 0.21 3.79 -3.93
CA TYR A 6 1.59 3.97 -3.43
C TYR A 6 2.19 5.33 -3.79
N ASP A 7 1.46 6.14 -4.54
CA ASP A 7 1.72 7.57 -4.68
C ASP A 7 1.30 8.34 -3.43
N VAL A 8 1.84 9.54 -3.29
CA VAL A 8 1.62 10.44 -2.17
C VAL A 8 1.58 11.87 -2.69
N VAL A 9 0.85 12.77 -2.02
CA VAL A 9 0.97 14.20 -2.32
C VAL A 9 2.40 14.72 -2.13
N PRO A 10 2.84 15.72 -2.92
CA PRO A 10 4.07 16.43 -2.69
C PRO A 10 4.09 17.09 -1.31
N VAL A 11 5.28 17.24 -0.74
CA VAL A 11 5.50 18.12 0.42
C VAL A 11 5.97 19.47 -0.10
N GLN A 12 5.21 20.53 0.23
CA GLN A 12 5.56 21.89 -0.18
C GLN A 12 6.82 22.33 0.60
N PRO A 13 7.89 22.80 -0.07
CA PRO A 13 9.14 23.21 0.59
C PRO A 13 8.93 24.23 1.72
N GLU A 14 7.94 25.11 1.57
CA GLU A 14 7.60 26.18 2.53
C GLU A 14 7.03 25.64 3.84
N THR A 15 6.59 24.37 3.86
CA THR A 15 6.03 23.71 5.04
C THR A 15 7.02 22.80 5.76
N LEU A 16 8.24 22.63 5.24
CA LEU A 16 9.24 21.70 5.80
C LEU A 16 9.55 21.98 7.28
N ASN A 17 9.52 23.25 7.68
CA ASN A 17 9.74 23.67 9.07
C ASN A 17 8.57 23.37 10.02
N GLN A 18 7.40 22.99 9.49
CA GLN A 18 6.21 22.60 10.27
C GLN A 18 6.22 21.12 10.63
N TRP A 19 7.09 20.33 10.00
CA TRP A 19 7.22 18.91 10.28
C TRP A 19 8.07 18.66 11.53
N THR A 20 7.52 17.88 12.47
CA THR A 20 8.27 17.41 13.66
C THR A 20 9.38 16.44 13.28
N PHE A 21 9.18 15.65 12.24
CA PHE A 21 10.14 14.68 11.69
C PHE A 21 10.23 14.86 10.18
N PRO A 22 11.39 14.64 9.54
CA PRO A 22 11.50 14.79 8.09
C PRO A 22 10.47 13.91 7.37
N PRO A 23 9.76 14.44 6.37
CA PRO A 23 8.55 13.82 5.83
C PRO A 23 8.78 12.44 5.20
N PHE A 24 10.00 12.10 4.77
CA PHE A 24 10.30 10.83 4.10
C PHE A 24 11.23 9.92 4.90
N ASP A 25 11.41 10.19 6.20
CA ASP A 25 12.29 9.40 7.08
C ASP A 25 11.59 8.16 7.65
N GLY A 26 10.25 8.16 7.71
CA GLY A 26 9.49 7.07 8.33
C GLY A 26 9.78 6.93 9.83
N ALA A 27 10.00 8.05 10.52
CA ALA A 27 10.41 8.10 11.91
C ALA A 27 9.39 7.42 12.83
N TYR A 28 9.86 6.69 13.85
CA TYR A 28 9.02 6.05 14.86
C TYR A 28 9.41 6.54 16.25
N ASP A 29 8.46 7.07 17.02
CA ASP A 29 8.70 7.62 18.35
C ASP A 29 8.42 6.65 19.51
N GLY A 30 8.14 5.37 19.20
CA GLY A 30 7.69 4.38 20.17
C GLY A 30 6.16 4.25 20.27
N ARG A 31 5.39 5.15 19.63
CA ARG A 31 3.93 5.12 19.63
C ARG A 31 3.34 5.30 18.23
N TYR A 32 3.89 6.19 17.42
CA TYR A 32 3.42 6.53 16.10
C TYR A 32 4.56 6.54 15.08
N VAL A 33 4.22 6.19 13.85
CA VAL A 33 5.10 6.33 12.69
C VAL A 33 4.75 7.63 11.98
N TYR A 34 5.76 8.45 11.69
CA TYR A 34 5.65 9.76 11.08
C TYR A 34 6.28 9.76 9.69
N GLY A 35 5.52 10.22 8.72
CA GLY A 35 6.00 10.36 7.36
C GLY A 35 4.84 10.59 6.38
N ARG A 36 5.13 11.30 5.30
CA ARG A 36 4.27 11.40 4.14
C ARG A 36 4.05 10.00 3.58
N GLY A 37 2.80 9.63 3.42
CA GLY A 37 2.44 8.31 2.92
C GLY A 37 2.12 7.28 3.99
N VAL A 38 2.45 7.53 5.27
CA VAL A 38 2.29 6.51 6.33
C VAL A 38 0.83 6.09 6.47
N SER A 39 -0.09 7.03 6.70
CA SER A 39 -1.53 6.75 6.80
C SER A 39 -2.27 6.85 5.47
N ASP A 40 -1.70 7.55 4.50
CA ASP A 40 -2.32 7.78 3.20
C ASP A 40 -1.31 7.45 2.09
N CYS A 41 -1.19 6.17 1.71
CA CYS A 41 -1.95 5.02 2.24
C CYS A 41 -1.09 3.75 2.40
N LYS A 42 0.21 3.96 2.64
CA LYS A 42 1.20 2.88 2.65
C LYS A 42 1.01 1.92 3.83
N ASP A 43 0.44 2.36 4.94
CA ASP A 43 0.04 1.47 6.04
C ASP A 43 -0.95 0.40 5.57
N LEU A 44 -1.98 0.78 4.82
CA LEU A 44 -2.95 -0.16 4.27
C LEU A 44 -2.30 -1.08 3.24
N LEU A 45 -1.47 -0.53 2.35
CA LEU A 45 -0.77 -1.32 1.34
C LEU A 45 0.12 -2.40 1.98
N VAL A 46 0.95 -2.02 2.95
CA VAL A 46 1.84 -2.96 3.66
C VAL A 46 1.02 -3.93 4.50
N GLY A 47 0.00 -3.44 5.22
CA GLY A 47 -0.88 -4.29 6.03
C GLY A 47 -1.59 -5.37 5.20
N LEU A 48 -2.04 -5.04 3.98
CA LEU A 48 -2.65 -5.99 3.06
C LEU A 48 -1.64 -7.06 2.60
N LEU A 49 -0.43 -6.65 2.21
CA LEU A 49 0.62 -7.57 1.79
C LEU A 49 1.02 -8.52 2.93
N GLU A 50 1.35 -7.97 4.10
CA GLU A 50 1.74 -8.73 5.29
C GLU A 50 0.63 -9.68 5.74
N THR A 51 -0.63 -9.23 5.76
CA THR A 51 -1.76 -10.10 6.12
C THR A 51 -1.90 -11.27 5.15
N VAL A 52 -1.74 -11.03 3.85
CA VAL A 52 -1.83 -12.09 2.84
C VAL A 52 -0.64 -13.04 2.96
N GLU A 53 0.57 -12.54 3.19
CA GLU A 53 1.76 -13.37 3.42
C GLU A 53 1.61 -14.26 4.66
N LEU A 54 1.16 -13.68 5.79
CA LEU A 54 0.88 -14.42 7.02
C LEU A 54 -0.17 -15.50 6.79
N LEU A 55 -1.30 -15.16 6.16
CA LEU A 55 -2.36 -16.14 5.87
C LEU A 55 -1.84 -17.25 4.94
N LEU A 56 -1.02 -16.95 3.94
CA LEU A 56 -0.45 -17.95 3.05
C LEU A 56 0.63 -18.83 3.71
N SER A 57 1.23 -18.35 4.79
CA SER A 57 2.15 -19.15 5.62
C SER A 57 1.42 -20.20 6.47
N GLU A 58 0.13 -20.00 6.76
CA GLU A 58 -0.68 -20.92 7.55
C GLU A 58 -1.10 -22.15 6.73
N ASP A 59 -0.84 -23.34 7.27
CA ASP A 59 -1.09 -24.61 6.55
C ASP A 59 -2.57 -24.85 6.19
N ARG A 60 -3.49 -24.25 6.96
CA ARG A 60 -4.94 -24.44 6.81
C ARG A 60 -5.63 -23.32 6.07
N PHE A 61 -4.92 -22.28 5.64
CA PHE A 61 -5.55 -21.19 4.91
C PHE A 61 -5.84 -21.59 3.47
N ALA A 62 -7.12 -21.51 3.11
CA ALA A 62 -7.60 -21.66 1.75
C ALA A 62 -8.78 -20.70 1.57
N PRO A 63 -8.61 -19.61 0.80
CA PRO A 63 -9.67 -18.64 0.62
C PRO A 63 -10.84 -19.27 -0.16
N GLN A 64 -12.06 -19.10 0.35
CA GLN A 64 -13.28 -19.63 -0.27
C GLN A 64 -13.63 -18.91 -1.59
N ARG A 65 -13.07 -17.72 -1.80
CA ARG A 65 -13.23 -16.89 -2.99
C ARG A 65 -11.87 -16.29 -3.35
N THR A 66 -11.67 -16.02 -4.63
CA THR A 66 -10.48 -15.33 -5.11
C THR A 66 -10.32 -13.98 -4.42
N ILE A 67 -9.13 -13.75 -3.85
CA ILE A 67 -8.74 -12.43 -3.35
C ILE A 67 -7.97 -11.73 -4.47
N VAL A 68 -8.43 -10.55 -4.86
CA VAL A 68 -7.77 -9.68 -5.82
C VAL A 68 -7.25 -8.47 -5.06
N LEU A 69 -5.94 -8.26 -5.07
CA LEU A 69 -5.28 -7.04 -4.60
C LEU A 69 -4.97 -6.17 -5.82
N ALA A 70 -5.26 -4.88 -5.78
CA ALA A 70 -4.93 -3.95 -6.85
C ALA A 70 -4.32 -2.66 -6.28
N PHE A 71 -3.12 -2.32 -6.71
CA PHE A 71 -2.38 -1.17 -6.21
C PHE A 71 -2.10 -0.14 -7.31
N GLY A 72 -2.57 1.10 -7.12
CA GLY A 72 -2.45 2.21 -8.07
C GLY A 72 -1.38 3.25 -7.69
N TYR A 73 -1.13 4.24 -8.56
CA TYR A 73 -0.11 5.29 -8.36
C TYR A 73 -0.58 6.69 -8.75
N ASP A 74 -1.87 6.87 -9.01
CA ASP A 74 -2.43 8.13 -9.50
C ASP A 74 -3.65 8.59 -8.71
N GLU A 75 -3.87 8.04 -7.52
CA GLU A 75 -4.98 8.42 -6.65
C GLU A 75 -4.89 9.92 -6.31
N GLU A 76 -3.70 10.36 -5.91
CA GLU A 76 -3.42 11.73 -5.47
C GLU A 76 -3.44 12.73 -6.64
N ALA A 77 -3.37 12.20 -7.87
CA ALA A 77 -3.53 12.95 -9.11
C ALA A 77 -4.98 12.88 -9.66
N ALA A 78 -5.93 12.33 -8.90
CA ALA A 78 -7.31 12.07 -9.31
C ALA A 78 -7.43 11.21 -10.57
N GLY A 79 -6.57 10.19 -10.71
CA GLY A 79 -6.52 9.28 -11.85
C GLY A 79 -6.00 9.93 -13.14
N ARG A 80 -5.33 11.10 -13.05
CA ARG A 80 -4.78 11.83 -14.20
C ARG A 80 -3.31 11.51 -14.49
N GLY A 81 -2.81 10.40 -13.95
CA GLY A 81 -1.50 9.87 -14.31
C GLY A 81 -1.42 9.55 -15.81
N PRO A 82 -0.21 9.25 -16.33
CA PRO A 82 -0.03 8.74 -17.69
C PRO A 82 -1.08 7.67 -18.04
N LYS A 83 -1.73 7.76 -19.21
CA LYS A 83 -2.84 6.87 -19.63
C LYS A 83 -2.53 5.36 -19.64
N ARG A 84 -1.28 4.96 -19.41
CA ARG A 84 -0.87 3.59 -19.12
C ARG A 84 -0.69 3.43 -17.62
N SER A 85 -1.76 3.65 -16.86
CA SER A 85 -1.71 3.43 -15.42
C SER A 85 -1.49 1.95 -15.14
N GLN A 86 -0.27 1.60 -14.74
CA GLN A 86 0.11 0.24 -14.37
C GLN A 86 -0.32 0.03 -12.92
N SER A 87 -1.57 -0.37 -12.73
CA SER A 87 -1.98 -0.95 -11.46
C SER A 87 -1.35 -2.33 -11.34
N ILE A 88 -0.74 -2.62 -10.20
CA ILE A 88 -0.20 -3.95 -9.93
C ILE A 88 -1.35 -4.80 -9.38
N TYR A 89 -1.63 -5.93 -10.02
CA TYR A 89 -2.68 -6.86 -9.61
C TYR A 89 -2.08 -8.14 -9.07
N PHE A 90 -2.48 -8.53 -7.86
CA PHE A 90 -2.19 -9.83 -7.30
C PHE A 90 -3.48 -10.61 -7.15
N THR A 91 -3.44 -11.88 -7.54
CA THR A 91 -4.56 -12.79 -7.33
C THR A 91 -4.10 -13.92 -6.40
N VAL A 92 -4.87 -14.15 -5.34
CA VAL A 92 -4.67 -15.27 -4.40
C VAL A 92 -5.84 -16.24 -4.54
N THR A 93 -5.53 -17.47 -4.94
CA THR A 93 -6.50 -18.56 -5.12
C THR A 93 -5.97 -19.86 -4.54
N GLY A 94 -6.88 -20.71 -4.07
CA GLY A 94 -6.53 -22.05 -3.60
C GLY A 94 -5.51 -22.04 -2.44
N ARG A 95 -4.71 -23.11 -2.33
CA ARG A 95 -3.94 -23.42 -1.12
C ARG A 95 -2.51 -22.87 -1.04
N ARG A 96 -2.06 -22.03 -1.98
CA ARG A 96 -0.76 -21.31 -2.00
C ARG A 96 -0.38 -20.92 -3.43
N ARG A 97 -0.78 -19.74 -3.92
CA ARG A 97 -0.18 -19.13 -5.12
C ARG A 97 -0.52 -17.64 -5.22
N PHE A 98 0.53 -16.81 -5.27
CA PHE A 98 0.46 -15.53 -5.95
C PHE A 98 0.60 -15.78 -7.44
N THR A 99 -0.32 -15.26 -8.25
CA THR A 99 -0.15 -15.16 -9.69
C THR A 99 -0.15 -13.70 -10.07
N ASN A 100 0.92 -13.25 -10.72
CA ASN A 100 0.96 -11.96 -11.39
C ASN A 100 0.13 -12.12 -12.68
N SER A 101 -0.93 -11.34 -12.82
CA SER A 101 -1.81 -11.36 -14.01
C SER A 101 -1.49 -10.21 -14.94
#